data_AF-A0A0P1FY90-F1
#
_entry.id   AF-A0A0P1FY90-F1
#
_cell.length_a   1.000
_cell.length_b   1.000
_cell.length_c   1.000
_cell.angle_alpha   90.00
_cell.angle_beta   90.00
_cell.angle_gamma   90.00
#
_symmetry.space_group_name_H-M   'P 1'
#
loop_
_entity.id
_entity.type
_entity.pdbx_description
1 polymer ?
#
loop_
_entity_poly.entity_id
_entity_poly.type
_entity_poly.pdbx_seq_one_letter_code
_entity_poly.pdbx_strand_id
1 'polypeptide(L)'
;MNAIVALLRMPWWGFLILAALVVGATEFFYKEEQDLQQRHTAALAQPAPPLVDLNSFDRDADRSDVGEVNVSGWVNFEQSYELVKKTNGVTKSRRFMYLMYGPQDGADTKTVRAAIIMTPAEEEAYADLLWQLSAFNLSELAVGDGTPEHSALRSLPLGLSINGKASRTDGFSKLVYGSMEELGVKAGPEFIFLKPFWQGREAGLTRANTPDDVRLIGWQIAAAIAVFGLIKLVLRRRQLAKTTPVEGAAADLFANSPIATPDAKLGRRTARRRQQPQQSDLRPELRPEMQAPQQAEVTQPHITPPRSRSEAYQGFQYASEQPKPGAARAPKKLIYLVIAALFGLGILSEFVPGAMFVAVMMSPVILIWIGIFTLQRMLGQGLARLFGRKSQAVDPFDRLRPAK
;
A
#
# COMPACT_ATOMS: atom_id res chain seq x y z
N MET A 1 -10.17 -5.85 -8.54
CA MET A 1 -10.99 -6.99 -8.07
C MET A 1 -10.57 -8.36 -8.64
N ASN A 2 -10.11 -8.44 -9.89
CA ASN A 2 -9.79 -9.74 -10.55
C ASN A 2 -8.59 -10.51 -9.94
N ALA A 3 -7.57 -9.81 -9.43
CA ALA A 3 -6.39 -10.45 -8.85
C ALA A 3 -6.69 -11.22 -7.55
N ILE A 4 -7.54 -10.66 -6.67
CA ILE A 4 -7.94 -11.30 -5.40
C ILE A 4 -8.74 -12.58 -5.68
N VAL A 5 -9.64 -12.54 -6.66
CA VAL A 5 -10.41 -13.72 -7.08
C VAL A 5 -9.51 -14.80 -7.68
N ALA A 6 -8.49 -14.42 -8.46
CA ALA A 6 -7.50 -15.35 -8.98
C ALA A 6 -6.69 -16.01 -7.86
N LEU A 7 -6.25 -15.23 -6.86
CA LEU A 7 -5.53 -15.74 -5.69
C LEU A 7 -6.38 -16.76 -4.92
N LEU A 8 -7.67 -16.48 -4.71
CA LEU A 8 -8.60 -17.39 -4.04
C LEU A 8 -8.86 -18.68 -4.82
N ARG A 9 -8.77 -18.65 -6.15
CA ARG A 9 -8.95 -19.83 -7.02
C ARG A 9 -7.69 -20.69 -7.16
N MET A 10 -6.54 -20.19 -6.74
CA MET A 10 -5.26 -20.89 -6.87
C MET A 10 -5.26 -22.25 -6.13
N PRO A 11 -4.67 -23.32 -6.71
CA PRO A 11 -4.43 -24.56 -5.98
C PRO A 11 -3.58 -24.34 -4.72
N TRP A 12 -3.72 -25.20 -3.71
CA TRP A 12 -2.97 -25.10 -2.45
C TRP A 12 -1.44 -25.05 -2.67
N TRP A 13 -0.93 -25.79 -3.66
CA TRP A 13 0.51 -25.83 -3.99
C TRP A 13 1.02 -24.50 -4.56
N GLY A 14 0.16 -23.70 -5.20
CA GLY A 14 0.56 -22.40 -5.75
C GLY A 14 0.95 -21.41 -4.65
N PHE A 15 0.35 -21.52 -3.46
CA PHE A 15 0.73 -20.71 -2.31
C PHE A 15 2.13 -21.08 -1.79
N LEU A 16 2.53 -22.35 -1.84
CA LEU A 16 3.88 -22.75 -1.44
C LEU A 16 4.94 -22.21 -2.41
N ILE A 17 4.66 -22.27 -3.71
CA ILE A 17 5.54 -21.66 -4.73
C ILE A 17 5.64 -20.14 -4.50
N LEU A 18 4.51 -19.48 -4.24
CA LEU A 18 4.50 -18.04 -3.95
C LEU A 18 5.31 -17.71 -2.69
N ALA A 19 5.18 -18.49 -1.62
CA ALA A 19 5.97 -18.31 -0.41
C ALA A 19 7.47 -18.46 -0.70
N ALA A 20 7.88 -19.48 -1.48
CA ALA A 20 9.28 -19.66 -1.88
C ALA A 20 9.80 -18.47 -2.72
N LEU A 21 8.99 -17.92 -3.62
CA LEU A 21 9.34 -16.71 -4.38
C LEU A 21 9.52 -15.48 -3.46
N VAL A 22 8.64 -15.32 -2.46
CA VAL A 22 8.77 -14.23 -1.48
C VAL A 22 10.05 -14.39 -0.65
N VAL A 23 10.39 -15.61 -0.21
CA VAL A 23 11.66 -15.88 0.49
C VAL A 23 12.84 -15.53 -0.42
N GLY A 24 12.83 -15.98 -1.67
CA GLY A 24 13.90 -15.68 -2.63
C GLY A 24 14.08 -14.18 -2.87
N ALA A 25 12.98 -13.44 -3.05
CA ALA A 25 13.01 -11.98 -3.16
C ALA A 25 13.54 -11.33 -1.86
N THR A 26 13.08 -11.81 -0.70
CA THR A 26 13.52 -11.30 0.61
C THR A 26 15.03 -11.45 0.80
N GLU A 27 15.60 -12.61 0.46
CA GLU A 27 17.04 -12.86 0.56
C GLU A 27 17.84 -11.99 -0.43
N PHE A 28 17.28 -11.66 -1.60
CA PHE A 28 17.89 -10.70 -2.52
C PHE A 28 17.99 -9.30 -1.89
N PHE A 29 16.89 -8.79 -1.33
CA PHE A 29 16.88 -7.48 -0.67
C PHE A 29 17.67 -7.44 0.64
N TYR A 30 17.70 -8.55 1.37
CA TYR A 30 18.54 -8.68 2.56
C TYR A 30 20.02 -8.45 2.22
N LYS A 31 20.53 -9.08 1.15
CA LYS A 31 21.92 -8.91 0.71
C LYS A 31 22.19 -7.47 0.24
N GLU A 32 21.29 -6.89 -0.53
CA GLU A 32 21.42 -5.50 -0.97
C GLU A 32 21.47 -4.53 0.23
N GLU A 33 20.59 -4.73 1.21
CA GLU A 33 20.55 -3.91 2.41
C GLU A 33 21.79 -4.12 3.29
N GLN A 34 22.28 -5.36 3.38
CA GLN A 34 23.51 -5.71 4.09
C GLN A 34 24.73 -5.03 3.46
N ASP A 35 24.88 -5.09 2.13
CA ASP A 35 25.96 -4.43 1.40
C ASP A 35 25.91 -2.91 1.61
N LEU A 36 24.70 -2.33 1.58
CA LEU A 36 24.51 -0.91 1.84
C LEU A 36 24.86 -0.56 3.29
N GLN A 37 24.45 -1.36 4.27
CA GLN A 37 24.82 -1.14 5.66
C GLN A 37 26.34 -1.21 5.84
N GLN A 38 27.02 -2.17 5.22
CA GLN A 38 28.47 -2.27 5.25
C GLN A 38 29.16 -1.04 4.66
N ARG A 39 28.67 -0.52 3.52
CA ARG A 39 29.19 0.72 2.93
C ARG A 39 29.00 1.93 3.84
N HIS A 40 27.85 2.03 4.51
CA HIS A 40 27.58 3.09 5.48
C HIS A 40 28.48 2.98 6.72
N THR A 41 28.69 1.78 7.25
CA THR A 41 29.64 1.55 8.36
C THR A 41 31.08 1.84 7.95
N ALA A 42 31.49 1.45 6.74
CA ALA A 42 32.81 1.76 6.20
C ALA A 42 32.99 3.27 6.00
N ALA A 43 31.97 3.97 5.51
CA ALA A 43 31.98 5.42 5.40
C ALA A 43 32.12 6.08 6.77
N LEU A 44 31.41 5.61 7.79
CA LEU A 44 31.52 6.12 9.17
C LEU A 44 32.93 5.96 9.76
N ALA A 45 33.64 4.89 9.39
CA ALA A 45 35.03 4.68 9.81
C ALA A 45 36.03 5.61 9.10
N GLN A 46 35.65 6.18 7.95
CA GLN A 46 36.45 7.18 7.23
C GLN A 46 36.11 8.59 7.72
N PRO A 47 37.05 9.56 7.64
CA PRO A 47 36.73 10.96 7.88
C PRO A 47 35.65 11.45 6.91
N ALA A 48 34.90 12.48 7.31
CA ALA A 48 33.94 13.12 6.42
C ALA A 48 34.66 13.66 5.16
N PRO A 49 33.96 13.75 4.01
CA PRO A 49 34.50 14.38 2.82
C PRO A 49 35.04 15.79 3.11
N PRO A 50 36.13 16.20 2.43
CA PRO A 50 36.66 17.55 2.59
C PRO A 50 35.58 18.59 2.28
N LEU A 51 35.66 19.74 2.93
CA LEU A 51 34.74 20.84 2.66
C LEU A 51 34.98 21.39 1.25
N VAL A 52 33.93 21.41 0.43
CA VAL A 52 33.98 21.90 -0.95
C VAL A 52 33.08 23.11 -1.12
N ASP A 53 33.61 24.13 -1.80
CA ASP A 53 32.84 25.29 -2.22
C ASP A 53 31.80 24.89 -3.28
N LEU A 54 30.52 25.21 -3.06
CA LEU A 54 29.46 24.98 -4.05
C LEU A 54 29.76 25.61 -5.42
N ASN A 55 30.53 26.70 -5.47
CA ASN A 55 30.98 27.32 -6.72
C ASN A 55 31.82 26.37 -7.59
N SER A 56 32.65 25.53 -6.96
CA SER A 56 33.56 24.57 -7.60
C SER A 56 33.12 23.12 -7.47
N PHE A 57 31.97 22.86 -6.85
CA PHE A 57 31.49 21.50 -6.57
C PHE A 57 31.29 20.68 -7.86
N ASP A 58 31.93 19.52 -7.91
CA ASP A 58 31.75 18.48 -8.91
C ASP A 58 31.03 17.29 -8.27
N ARG A 59 29.83 16.99 -8.79
CA ARG A 59 28.95 15.95 -8.23
C ARG A 59 29.54 14.55 -8.29
N ASP A 60 30.39 14.26 -9.27
CA ASP A 60 30.96 12.95 -9.47
C ASP A 60 32.31 12.80 -8.75
N ALA A 61 33.02 13.90 -8.48
CA ALA A 61 34.30 13.88 -7.75
C ALA A 61 34.17 14.13 -6.23
N ASP A 62 33.28 15.03 -5.81
CA ASP A 62 33.19 15.51 -4.41
C ASP A 62 32.17 14.74 -3.57
N ARG A 63 31.56 13.70 -4.15
CA ARG A 63 30.55 12.85 -3.52
C ARG A 63 31.13 11.49 -3.17
N SER A 64 31.00 11.09 -1.91
CA SER A 64 31.38 9.74 -1.49
C SER A 64 30.46 8.65 -2.08
N ASP A 65 30.88 7.39 -1.97
CA ASP A 65 30.12 6.21 -2.41
C ASP A 65 28.72 6.10 -1.78
N VAL A 66 28.55 6.60 -0.56
CA VAL A 66 27.25 6.61 0.16
C VAL A 66 26.43 7.86 -0.12
N GLY A 67 26.96 8.76 -0.96
CA GLY A 67 26.37 10.03 -1.33
C GLY A 67 26.56 11.13 -0.29
N GLU A 68 27.41 10.93 0.72
CA GLU A 68 27.82 11.98 1.66
C GLU A 68 28.61 13.07 0.91
N VAL A 69 28.32 14.33 1.25
CA VAL A 69 28.99 15.54 0.78
C VAL A 69 29.22 16.49 1.96
N ASN A 70 30.21 17.36 1.85
CA ASN A 70 30.45 18.44 2.79
C ASN A 70 30.66 19.74 2.00
N VAL A 71 29.67 20.62 2.01
CA VAL A 71 29.64 21.77 1.10
C VAL A 71 29.52 23.09 1.83
N SER A 72 30.20 24.12 1.34
CA SER A 72 30.05 25.50 1.83
C SER A 72 29.26 26.36 0.86
N GLY A 73 28.40 27.20 1.40
CA GLY A 73 27.57 28.15 0.64
C GLY A 73 26.79 29.06 1.56
N TRP A 74 25.86 29.83 1.01
CA TRP A 74 24.93 30.64 1.79
C TRP A 74 23.50 30.33 1.39
N VAL A 75 22.58 30.51 2.32
CA VAL A 75 21.14 30.25 2.12
C VAL A 75 20.40 31.57 2.13
N ASN A 76 19.55 31.81 1.13
CA ASN A 76 18.63 32.94 1.16
C ASN A 76 17.33 32.54 1.88
N PHE A 77 17.15 33.02 3.11
CA PHE A 77 15.96 32.72 3.91
C PHE A 77 14.70 33.43 3.43
N GLU A 78 14.83 34.54 2.68
CA GLU A 78 13.69 35.24 2.08
C GLU A 78 13.06 34.43 0.94
N GLN A 79 13.85 33.54 0.34
CA GLN A 79 13.44 32.67 -0.77
C GLN A 79 13.02 31.26 -0.31
N SER A 80 12.64 31.10 0.96
CA SER A 80 12.06 29.84 1.43
C SER A 80 10.71 29.58 0.76
N TYR A 81 10.47 28.35 0.29
CA TYR A 81 9.23 27.99 -0.39
C TYR A 81 8.57 26.76 0.24
N GLU A 82 7.25 26.79 0.38
CA GLU A 82 6.47 25.65 0.87
C GLU A 82 6.04 24.75 -0.29
N LEU A 83 6.57 23.53 -0.33
CA LEU A 83 6.22 22.52 -1.33
C LEU A 83 5.04 21.69 -0.83
N VAL A 84 3.87 21.86 -1.47
CA VAL A 84 2.65 21.13 -1.14
C VAL A 84 2.27 20.16 -2.25
N LYS A 85 2.41 18.86 -1.99
CA LYS A 85 1.96 17.82 -2.91
C LYS A 85 0.50 17.51 -2.66
N LYS A 86 -0.36 17.77 -3.66
CA LYS A 86 -1.80 17.45 -3.63
C LYS A 86 -2.12 16.28 -4.55
N THR A 87 -3.11 15.48 -4.17
CA THR A 87 -3.70 14.42 -5.01
C THR A 87 -5.21 14.52 -4.88
N ASN A 88 -5.91 14.75 -5.98
CA ASN A 88 -7.36 14.97 -6.00
C ASN A 88 -7.81 16.08 -5.03
N GLY A 89 -7.06 17.18 -4.96
CA GLY A 89 -7.32 18.31 -4.06
C GLY A 89 -6.89 18.09 -2.60
N VAL A 90 -6.56 16.87 -2.19
CA VAL A 90 -6.14 16.54 -0.81
C VAL A 90 -4.62 16.65 -0.69
N THR A 91 -4.14 17.40 0.30
CA THR A 91 -2.72 17.49 0.65
C THR A 91 -2.20 16.12 1.12
N LYS A 92 -1.22 15.58 0.40
CA LYS A 92 -0.55 14.31 0.74
C LYS A 92 0.73 14.52 1.53
N SER A 93 1.45 15.60 1.24
CA SER A 93 2.69 15.92 1.93
C SER A 93 3.03 17.40 1.79
N ARG A 94 3.55 17.98 2.87
CA ARG A 94 4.08 19.33 2.96
C ARG A 94 5.59 19.24 3.23
N ARG A 95 6.38 20.05 2.55
CA ARG A 95 7.83 20.20 2.74
C ARG A 95 8.22 21.67 2.63
N PHE A 96 9.38 22.02 3.17
CA PHE A 96 9.98 23.34 3.04
C PHE A 96 11.24 23.25 2.21
N MET A 97 11.41 24.17 1.27
CA MET A 97 12.56 24.26 0.38
C MET A 97 13.35 25.52 0.70
N TYR A 98 14.66 25.35 0.86
CA TYR A 98 15.62 26.45 0.99
C TYR A 98 16.65 26.33 -0.12
N LEU A 99 16.90 27.44 -0.79
CA LEU A 99 17.84 27.51 -1.90
C LEU A 99 19.21 27.94 -1.36
N MET A 100 20.24 27.21 -1.80
CA MET A 100 21.61 27.42 -1.39
C MET A 100 22.46 27.80 -2.60
N TYR A 101 23.27 28.82 -2.38
CA TYR A 101 24.12 29.49 -3.35
C TYR A 101 25.58 29.30 -2.95
N GLY A 102 26.49 29.48 -3.91
CA GLY A 102 27.91 29.42 -3.62
C GLY A 102 28.39 30.66 -2.86
N PRO A 103 29.40 30.55 -1.99
CA PRO A 103 29.99 31.67 -1.25
C PRO A 103 30.45 32.84 -2.12
N GLN A 104 30.78 32.60 -3.39
CA GLN A 104 31.18 33.64 -4.35
C GLN A 104 30.01 34.20 -5.15
N ASP A 105 28.83 33.58 -5.08
CA ASP A 105 27.63 34.08 -5.73
C ASP A 105 27.09 35.29 -4.95
N GLY A 106 26.82 36.41 -5.62
CA GLY A 106 26.23 37.60 -5.01
C GLY A 106 24.73 37.43 -4.71
N ALA A 107 24.17 38.33 -3.89
CA ALA A 107 22.75 38.28 -3.49
C ALA A 107 21.76 38.28 -4.67
N ASP A 108 22.12 38.92 -5.78
CA ASP A 108 21.31 39.01 -7.00
C ASP A 108 21.48 37.80 -7.95
N THR A 109 22.23 36.77 -7.53
CA THR A 109 22.43 35.58 -8.35
C THR A 109 21.10 34.89 -8.64
N LYS A 110 20.95 34.42 -9.87
CA LYS A 110 19.81 33.60 -10.30
C LYS A 110 20.18 32.13 -10.47
N THR A 111 21.38 31.74 -10.04
CA THR A 111 21.88 30.38 -10.20
C THR A 111 21.95 29.69 -8.85
N VAL A 112 21.02 28.79 -8.58
CA VAL A 112 20.99 27.99 -7.35
C VAL A 112 21.87 26.77 -7.52
N ARG A 113 22.68 26.44 -6.52
CA ARG A 113 23.63 25.31 -6.58
C ARG A 113 23.18 24.11 -5.77
N ALA A 114 22.40 24.31 -4.72
CA ALA A 114 21.76 23.22 -4.00
C ALA A 114 20.38 23.62 -3.48
N ALA A 115 19.52 22.65 -3.25
CA ALA A 115 18.26 22.84 -2.53
C ALA A 115 18.20 21.92 -1.32
N ILE A 116 17.86 22.49 -0.17
CA ILE A 116 17.60 21.77 1.07
C ILE A 116 16.10 21.58 1.18
N ILE A 117 15.66 20.34 1.34
CA ILE A 117 14.23 19.98 1.48
C ILE A 117 14.00 19.39 2.85
N MET A 118 13.13 20.02 3.63
CA MET A 118 12.83 19.65 5.01
C MET A 118 11.37 19.25 5.18
N THR A 119 11.12 18.29 6.08
CA THR A 119 9.79 18.11 6.70
C THR A 119 9.43 19.32 7.56
N PRO A 120 8.14 19.49 7.92
CA PRO A 120 7.76 20.47 8.93
C PRO A 120 8.47 20.29 10.27
N ALA A 121 8.67 19.05 10.73
CA ALA A 121 9.39 18.80 11.98
C ALA A 121 10.89 19.14 11.89
N GLU A 122 11.52 18.90 10.74
CA GLU A 122 12.92 19.30 10.49
C GLU A 122 13.05 20.83 10.38
N GLU A 123 12.08 21.51 9.77
CA GLU A 123 12.08 22.97 9.65
C GLU A 123 11.93 23.65 11.00
N GLU A 124 11.03 23.17 11.87
CA GLU A 124 10.87 23.67 13.24
C GLU A 124 12.18 23.50 14.04
N ALA A 125 12.79 22.32 13.99
CA ALA A 125 14.08 22.06 14.64
C ALA A 125 15.21 22.94 14.08
N TYR A 126 15.19 23.23 12.78
CA TYR A 126 16.18 24.09 12.15
C TYR A 126 15.95 25.57 12.48
N ALA A 127 14.70 26.03 12.54
CA ALA A 127 14.36 27.38 12.95
C ALA A 127 14.81 27.65 14.40
N ASP A 128 14.65 26.68 15.30
CA ASP A 128 15.14 26.75 16.67
C ASP A 128 16.68 26.85 16.71
N LEU A 129 17.38 26.08 15.87
CA LEU A 129 18.84 26.14 15.77
C LEU A 129 19.32 27.50 15.22
N LEU A 130 18.67 28.03 14.19
CA LEU A 130 18.96 29.35 13.66
C LEU A 130 18.69 30.45 14.69
N TRP A 131 17.64 30.32 15.49
CA TRP A 131 17.35 31.23 16.59
C TRP A 131 18.44 31.20 17.66
N GLN A 132 18.93 30.01 18.02
CA GLN A 132 20.05 29.88 18.96
C GLN A 132 21.35 30.47 18.40
N LEU A 133 21.66 30.22 17.14
CA LEU A 133 22.85 30.75 16.47
C LEU A 133 22.79 32.27 16.29
N SER A 134 21.63 32.82 15.96
CA SER A 134 21.45 34.26 15.85
C SER A 134 21.57 34.93 17.21
N ALA A 135 20.99 34.35 18.27
CA ALA A 135 21.14 34.84 19.64
C ALA A 135 22.60 34.85 20.10
N PHE A 136 23.40 33.85 19.69
CA PHE A 136 24.83 33.77 20.04
C PHE A 136 25.67 34.82 19.31
N ASN A 137 25.52 34.94 17.98
CA ASN A 137 26.25 35.92 17.16
C ASN A 137 25.85 37.38 17.44
N LEU A 138 24.60 37.63 17.85
CA LEU A 138 24.13 38.95 18.25
C LEU A 138 24.80 39.44 19.54
N SER A 139 25.14 38.55 20.47
CA SER A 139 25.75 38.98 21.74
C SER A 139 27.18 39.49 21.60
N GLU A 140 27.92 39.04 20.58
CA GLU A 140 29.28 39.53 20.25
C GLU A 140 29.29 40.73 19.29
N LEU A 141 28.30 40.87 18.40
CA LEU A 141 28.17 42.04 17.51
C LEU A 141 27.37 43.21 18.13
N ALA A 142 26.61 43.00 19.20
CA ALA A 142 25.80 44.04 19.85
C ALA A 142 26.59 44.93 20.84
N VAL A 143 27.82 45.34 20.48
CA VAL A 143 28.41 46.59 21.00
C VAL A 143 28.05 47.70 20.00
N GLY A 144 26.76 48.07 19.95
CA GLY A 144 26.28 49.07 18.99
C GLY A 144 24.77 49.28 19.04
N ASP A 145 24.34 50.08 20.01
CA ASP A 145 23.11 50.88 20.01
C ASP A 145 21.77 50.18 19.64
N GLY A 146 21.27 49.35 20.56
CA GLY A 146 19.92 49.51 21.12
C GLY A 146 18.64 49.37 20.27
N THR A 147 18.68 49.12 18.96
CA THR A 147 17.45 48.97 18.15
C THR A 147 17.13 47.51 17.81
N PRO A 148 15.93 47.00 18.16
CA PRO A 148 15.56 45.60 17.95
C PRO A 148 15.02 45.38 16.53
N GLU A 149 15.82 45.59 15.49
CA GLU A 149 15.43 45.27 14.12
C GLU A 149 15.78 43.81 13.77
N HIS A 150 14.83 42.91 14.03
CA HIS A 150 14.90 41.47 13.68
C HIS A 150 14.91 41.20 12.15
N SER A 151 14.80 42.23 11.32
CA SER A 151 14.68 42.14 9.86
C SER A 151 16.03 42.13 9.14
N ALA A 152 17.06 42.81 9.68
CA ALA A 152 18.36 42.95 9.01
C ALA A 152 19.21 41.67 9.03
N LEU A 153 18.91 40.73 9.93
CA LEU A 153 19.62 39.44 9.99
C LEU A 153 19.15 38.45 8.91
N ARG A 154 17.96 38.65 8.32
CA ARG A 154 17.45 37.77 7.26
C ARG A 154 18.14 37.99 5.91
N SER A 155 18.73 39.16 5.70
CA SER A 155 19.39 39.55 4.45
C SER A 155 20.90 39.33 4.44
N LEU A 156 21.51 38.93 5.56
CA LEU A 156 22.93 38.59 5.60
C LEU A 156 23.14 37.19 5.00
N PRO A 157 23.98 37.05 3.96
CA PRO A 157 24.35 35.74 3.45
C PRO A 157 25.19 35.03 4.51
N LEU A 158 24.52 34.20 5.32
CA LEU A 158 25.20 33.41 6.35
C LEU A 158 25.97 32.29 5.64
N GLY A 159 27.30 32.41 5.64
CA GLY A 159 28.18 31.33 5.17
C GLY A 159 27.99 30.10 6.05
N LEU A 160 27.47 29.03 5.46
CA LEU A 160 27.16 27.75 6.10
C LEU A 160 28.04 26.66 5.51
N SER A 161 28.69 25.89 6.37
CA SER A 161 29.31 24.61 6.04
C SER A 161 28.34 23.50 6.42
N ILE A 162 27.84 22.76 5.44
CA ILE A 162 26.79 21.75 5.63
C ILE A 162 27.32 20.38 5.22
N ASN A 163 27.39 19.47 6.18
CA ASN A 163 27.58 18.04 5.95
C ASN A 163 26.22 17.36 5.80
N GLY A 164 26.09 16.49 4.80
CA GLY A 164 24.83 15.84 4.50
C GLY A 164 24.93 14.83 3.37
N LYS A 165 23.77 14.40 2.90
CA LYS A 165 23.64 13.48 1.76
C LYS A 165 23.14 14.22 0.53
N ALA A 166 23.90 14.14 -0.55
CA ALA A 166 23.47 14.60 -1.87
C ALA A 166 22.59 13.53 -2.53
N SER A 167 21.44 13.96 -3.04
CA SER A 167 20.57 13.17 -3.90
C SER A 167 20.42 13.83 -5.28
N ARG A 168 20.30 12.98 -6.31
CA ARG A 168 20.01 13.43 -7.69
C ARG A 168 18.51 13.69 -7.90
N THR A 169 17.67 13.07 -7.09
CA THR A 169 16.21 13.20 -7.18
C THR A 169 15.61 13.18 -5.80
N ASP A 170 14.67 14.09 -5.56
CA ASP A 170 13.67 13.92 -4.52
C ASP A 170 12.32 13.57 -5.17
N GLY A 171 11.41 12.93 -4.43
CA GLY A 171 10.00 12.75 -4.82
C GLY A 171 9.25 14.08 -5.04
N PHE A 172 9.94 15.20 -4.83
CA PHE A 172 9.54 16.59 -5.01
C PHE A 172 10.27 17.31 -6.15
N SER A 173 11.13 16.64 -6.93
CA SER A 173 11.96 17.30 -7.98
C SER A 173 11.15 18.20 -8.91
N LYS A 174 10.00 17.74 -9.39
CA LYS A 174 9.10 18.54 -10.24
C LYS A 174 8.57 19.80 -9.53
N LEU A 175 8.24 19.69 -8.25
CA LEU A 175 7.76 20.83 -7.46
C LEU A 175 8.91 21.82 -7.22
N VAL A 176 10.10 21.33 -6.90
CA VAL A 176 11.29 22.16 -6.70
C VAL A 176 11.62 22.97 -7.95
N TYR A 177 11.74 22.32 -9.10
CA TYR A 177 12.02 23.02 -10.35
C TYR A 177 10.91 24.01 -10.73
N GLY A 178 9.64 23.67 -10.48
CA GLY A 178 8.52 24.60 -10.67
C GLY A 178 8.60 25.82 -9.76
N SER A 179 8.90 25.62 -8.47
CA SER A 179 9.09 26.73 -7.52
C SER A 179 10.32 27.58 -7.85
N MET A 180 11.40 27.00 -8.36
CA MET A 180 12.57 27.74 -8.83
C MET A 180 12.24 28.62 -10.04
N GLU A 181 11.46 28.10 -10.98
CA GLU A 181 10.96 28.85 -12.14
C GLU A 181 10.08 30.03 -11.72
N GLU A 182 9.17 29.83 -10.76
CA GLU A 182 8.34 30.89 -10.17
C GLU A 182 9.17 31.98 -9.49
N LEU A 183 10.27 31.61 -8.83
CA LEU A 183 11.22 32.53 -8.21
C LEU A 183 12.17 33.20 -9.21
N GLY A 184 12.11 32.83 -10.50
CA GLY A 184 12.98 33.37 -11.54
C GLY A 184 14.44 32.94 -11.41
N VAL A 185 14.70 31.84 -10.69
CA VAL A 185 16.03 31.26 -10.51
C VAL A 185 16.17 29.95 -11.29
N LYS A 186 17.41 29.57 -11.58
CA LYS A 186 17.77 28.39 -12.38
C LYS A 186 18.72 27.50 -11.59
N ALA A 187 18.57 26.20 -11.77
CA ALA A 187 19.53 25.23 -11.25
C ALA A 187 20.86 25.37 -11.99
N GLY A 188 21.96 25.42 -11.25
CA GLY A 188 23.31 25.34 -11.79
C GLY A 188 23.59 23.96 -12.40
N PRO A 189 24.69 23.82 -13.16
CA PRO A 189 25.05 22.55 -13.82
C PRO A 189 25.21 21.41 -12.80
N GLU A 190 25.88 21.68 -11.68
CA GLU A 190 26.09 20.73 -10.58
C GLU A 190 25.07 20.83 -9.46
N PHE A 191 23.82 21.14 -9.80
CA PHE A 191 22.74 21.22 -8.82
C PHE A 191 22.48 19.89 -8.10
N ILE A 192 22.40 19.95 -6.77
CA ILE A 192 22.11 18.81 -5.90
C ILE A 192 20.95 19.07 -4.93
N PHE A 193 20.21 18.01 -4.60
CA PHE A 193 19.32 18.03 -3.44
C PHE A 193 20.14 17.63 -2.21
N LEU A 194 20.27 18.55 -1.25
CA LEU A 194 21.04 18.34 -0.04
C LEU A 194 20.10 17.95 1.10
N LYS A 195 20.37 16.81 1.74
CA LYS A 195 19.76 16.41 3.01
C LYS A 195 20.79 16.55 4.13
N PRO A 196 20.76 17.65 4.91
CA PRO A 196 21.72 17.89 5.98
C PRO A 196 21.61 16.84 7.09
N PHE A 197 22.72 16.58 7.77
CA PHE A 197 22.77 15.70 8.93
C PHE A 197 22.53 16.47 10.23
N TRP A 198 21.28 16.85 10.48
CA TRP A 198 20.90 17.67 11.64
C TRP A 198 21.26 17.04 13.00
N GLN A 199 21.14 15.71 13.12
CA GLN A 199 21.52 14.98 14.33
C GLN A 199 22.96 14.47 14.31
N GLY A 200 23.80 15.01 13.42
CA GLY A 200 25.17 14.59 13.21
C GLY A 200 25.33 13.47 12.18
N ARG A 201 26.58 13.30 11.74
CA ARG A 201 26.97 12.37 10.67
C ARG A 201 26.58 10.92 10.96
N GLU A 202 26.77 10.48 12.19
CA GLU A 202 26.42 9.12 12.63
C GLU A 202 24.94 8.83 12.44
N ALA A 203 24.06 9.74 12.90
CA ALA A 203 22.62 9.60 12.72
C ALA A 203 22.21 9.70 11.24
N GLY A 204 22.83 10.60 10.49
CA GLY A 204 22.55 10.79 9.06
C GLY A 204 22.95 9.62 8.15
N LEU A 205 23.99 8.87 8.54
CA LEU A 205 24.45 7.67 7.86
C LEU A 205 23.85 6.39 8.46
N THR A 206 23.22 6.45 9.63
CA THR A 206 22.50 5.29 10.19
C THR A 206 21.21 5.06 9.41
N ARG A 207 20.94 3.81 9.04
CA ARG A 207 19.70 3.44 8.36
C ARG A 207 18.57 3.23 9.35
N ALA A 208 17.36 3.58 8.91
CA ALA A 208 16.15 3.40 9.70
C ALA A 208 15.77 1.92 9.90
N ASN A 209 16.09 1.07 8.91
CA ASN A 209 15.81 -0.37 8.95
C ASN A 209 17.13 -1.14 8.92
N THR A 210 17.22 -2.20 9.71
CA THR A 210 18.34 -3.15 9.61
C THR A 210 18.04 -4.20 8.53
N PRO A 211 19.06 -4.84 7.94
CA PRO A 211 18.87 -5.98 7.06
C PRO A 211 18.02 -7.07 7.71
N ASP A 212 18.22 -7.30 9.01
CA ASP A 212 17.46 -8.29 9.77
C ASP A 212 15.96 -7.95 9.84
N ASP A 213 15.59 -6.66 9.91
CA ASP A 213 14.19 -6.24 9.84
C ASP A 213 13.55 -6.58 8.49
N VAL A 214 14.26 -6.31 7.38
CA VAL A 214 13.80 -6.64 6.02
C VAL A 214 13.59 -8.16 5.89
N ARG A 215 14.54 -8.95 6.40
CA ARG A 215 14.47 -10.40 6.38
C ARG A 215 13.32 -10.93 7.21
N LEU A 216 13.17 -10.44 8.44
CA LEU A 216 12.11 -10.83 9.35
C LEU A 216 10.73 -10.56 8.76
N ILE A 217 10.51 -9.36 8.22
CA ILE A 217 9.23 -8.98 7.59
C ILE A 217 8.94 -9.90 6.39
N GLY A 218 9.92 -10.10 5.50
CA GLY A 218 9.73 -10.96 4.33
C GLY A 218 9.46 -12.42 4.68
N TRP A 219 10.12 -12.95 5.71
CA TRP A 219 9.87 -14.31 6.23
C TRP A 219 8.49 -14.42 6.88
N GLN A 220 8.03 -13.42 7.62
CA GLN A 220 6.67 -13.40 8.19
C GLN A 220 5.61 -13.42 7.09
N ILE A 221 5.79 -12.65 6.01
CA ILE A 221 4.90 -12.66 4.84
C ILE A 221 4.91 -14.04 4.18
N ALA A 222 6.08 -14.62 3.94
CA ALA A 222 6.20 -15.95 3.35
C ALA A 222 5.54 -17.03 4.21
N ALA A 223 5.75 -17.00 5.53
CA ALA A 223 5.14 -17.92 6.48
C ALA A 223 3.61 -17.83 6.46
N ALA A 224 3.06 -16.62 6.44
CA ALA A 224 1.62 -16.41 6.36
C ALA A 224 1.02 -17.01 5.07
N ILE A 225 1.69 -16.82 3.93
CA ILE A 225 1.29 -17.40 2.64
C ILE A 225 1.35 -18.93 2.68
N ALA A 226 2.42 -19.49 3.24
CA ALA A 226 2.59 -20.94 3.36
C ALA A 226 1.52 -21.58 4.24
N VAL A 227 1.23 -20.97 5.40
CA VAL A 227 0.16 -21.41 6.32
C VAL A 227 -1.19 -21.37 5.62
N PHE A 228 -1.49 -20.33 4.83
CA PHE A 228 -2.73 -20.27 4.05
C PHE A 228 -2.84 -21.42 3.04
N GLY A 229 -1.75 -21.74 2.34
CA GLY A 229 -1.65 -22.90 1.46
C GLY A 229 -1.94 -24.22 2.19
N LEU A 230 -1.35 -24.42 3.37
CA LEU A 230 -1.55 -25.61 4.20
C LEU A 230 -2.99 -25.74 4.71
N ILE A 231 -3.62 -24.65 5.16
CA ILE A 231 -5.03 -24.63 5.56
C ILE A 231 -5.90 -25.10 4.40
N LYS A 232 -5.66 -24.58 3.18
CA LYS A 232 -6.42 -24.98 1.99
C LYS A 232 -6.22 -26.46 1.63
N LEU A 233 -5.01 -26.99 1.80
CA LEU A 233 -4.73 -28.41 1.63
C LEU A 233 -5.54 -29.27 2.62
N VAL A 234 -5.54 -28.92 3.90
CA VAL A 234 -6.28 -29.64 4.94
C VAL A 234 -7.79 -29.58 4.67
N LEU A 235 -8.32 -28.41 4.30
CA LEU A 235 -9.73 -28.26 3.94
C LEU A 235 -10.12 -29.11 2.72
N ARG A 236 -9.27 -29.17 1.69
CA ARG A 236 -9.49 -30.02 0.52
C ARG A 236 -9.49 -31.51 0.88
N ARG A 237 -8.54 -31.97 1.71
CA ARG A 237 -8.50 -33.35 2.20
C ARG A 237 -9.76 -33.72 2.99
N ARG A 238 -10.25 -32.81 3.84
CA ARG A 238 -11.49 -32.99 4.61
C ARG A 238 -12.74 -33.06 3.72
N GLN A 239 -12.79 -32.30 2.63
CA GLN A 239 -13.89 -32.36 1.67
C GLN A 239 -13.89 -33.69 0.92
N LEU A 240 -12.73 -34.13 0.44
CA LEU A 240 -12.57 -35.41 -0.25
C LEU A 240 -12.99 -36.60 0.64
N ALA A 241 -12.62 -36.58 1.93
CA ALA A 241 -13.01 -37.62 2.89
C ALA A 241 -14.53 -37.66 3.17
N LYS A 242 -15.25 -36.54 3.01
CA LYS A 242 -16.71 -36.49 3.18
C LYS A 242 -17.48 -36.92 1.93
N THR A 243 -16.83 -36.95 0.77
CA THR A 243 -17.44 -37.28 -0.52
C THR A 243 -17.11 -38.69 -1.01
N THR A 244 -16.41 -39.51 -0.22
CA THR A 244 -16.37 -40.95 -0.43
C THR A 244 -17.65 -41.57 0.14
N PRO A 245 -18.67 -41.88 -0.69
CA PRO A 245 -19.73 -42.76 -0.25
C PRO A 245 -19.10 -44.13 0.04
N VAL A 246 -19.45 -44.70 1.18
CA VAL A 246 -19.23 -46.13 1.46
C VAL A 246 -20.21 -46.90 0.57
N GLU A 247 -19.92 -46.96 -0.73
CA GLU A 247 -20.65 -47.77 -1.70
C GLU A 247 -19.83 -49.04 -1.92
N GLY A 248 -19.87 -49.90 -0.90
CA GLY A 248 -19.05 -51.11 -0.83
C GLY A 248 -19.18 -51.92 0.46
N ALA A 249 -20.22 -51.70 1.27
CA ALA A 249 -20.57 -52.57 2.39
C ALA A 249 -21.98 -53.16 2.19
N ALA A 250 -22.26 -53.66 0.98
CA ALA A 250 -23.32 -54.63 0.67
C ALA A 250 -23.24 -55.04 -0.81
N ALA A 251 -22.10 -55.56 -1.26
CA ALA A 251 -22.02 -56.25 -2.54
C ALA A 251 -21.33 -57.61 -2.31
N ASP A 252 -22.18 -58.61 -2.12
CA ASP A 252 -22.00 -60.02 -2.50
C ASP A 252 -20.70 -60.74 -2.12
N LEU A 253 -20.75 -61.43 -0.97
CA LEU A 253 -19.90 -62.59 -0.67
C LEU A 253 -20.69 -63.91 -0.51
N PHE A 254 -22.00 -63.94 -0.83
CA PHE A 254 -22.81 -65.17 -0.70
C PHE A 254 -23.68 -65.53 -1.91
N ALA A 255 -23.63 -64.80 -3.02
CA ALA A 255 -24.42 -65.11 -4.21
C ALA A 255 -23.68 -66.08 -5.16
N ASN A 256 -23.38 -67.30 -4.71
CA ASN A 256 -23.16 -68.47 -5.59
C ASN A 256 -23.18 -69.79 -4.79
N SER A 257 -24.37 -70.36 -4.62
CA SER A 257 -24.59 -71.79 -4.36
C SER A 257 -25.98 -72.17 -4.88
N PRO A 258 -26.11 -73.02 -5.91
CA PRO A 258 -27.40 -73.49 -6.37
C PRO A 258 -27.60 -74.94 -5.91
N ILE A 259 -28.33 -75.19 -4.81
CA ILE A 259 -28.98 -76.48 -4.59
C ILE A 259 -30.37 -76.23 -3.99
N ALA A 260 -31.35 -76.80 -4.69
CA ALA A 260 -32.78 -76.70 -4.50
C ALA A 260 -33.28 -77.29 -3.17
N THR A 261 -34.37 -76.75 -2.64
CA THR A 261 -35.61 -77.51 -2.42
C THR A 261 -36.79 -76.55 -2.14
N PRO A 262 -38.00 -76.86 -2.65
CA PRO A 262 -39.21 -76.07 -2.47
C PRO A 262 -40.03 -76.53 -1.25
N ASP A 263 -41.17 -75.86 -1.03
CA ASP A 263 -42.24 -76.10 -0.04
C ASP A 263 -42.07 -75.51 1.38
N ALA A 264 -42.84 -74.45 1.68
CA ALA A 264 -44.15 -74.62 2.34
C ALA A 264 -44.74 -73.28 2.83
N LYS A 265 -45.86 -72.90 2.19
CA LYS A 265 -47.14 -72.45 2.77
C LYS A 265 -47.21 -71.31 3.82
N LEU A 266 -47.89 -70.24 3.36
CA LEU A 266 -49.12 -69.64 3.91
C LEU A 266 -49.18 -69.17 5.39
N GLY A 267 -49.41 -67.87 5.55
CA GLY A 267 -50.00 -67.27 6.77
C GLY A 267 -50.13 -65.74 6.68
N ARG A 268 -51.14 -65.21 5.97
CA ARG A 268 -52.34 -64.56 6.53
C ARG A 268 -52.11 -63.36 7.50
N ARG A 269 -52.57 -62.19 7.01
CA ARG A 269 -53.53 -61.25 7.64
C ARG A 269 -53.09 -60.22 8.71
N THR A 270 -53.24 -58.95 8.31
CA THR A 270 -53.98 -57.81 8.95
C THR A 270 -53.57 -57.24 10.32
N ALA A 271 -53.36 -55.91 10.36
CA ALA A 271 -53.94 -54.87 11.26
C ALA A 271 -52.98 -53.65 11.28
N ARG A 272 -53.32 -52.42 10.88
CA ARG A 272 -54.24 -51.41 11.44
C ARG A 272 -54.00 -51.05 12.92
N ARG A 273 -53.19 -50.01 13.20
CA ARG A 273 -53.41 -48.96 14.25
C ARG A 273 -52.27 -47.92 14.19
N ARG A 274 -52.49 -46.66 13.79
CA ARG A 274 -53.00 -45.50 14.55
C ARG A 274 -52.14 -45.13 15.78
N GLN A 275 -51.41 -44.00 15.68
CA GLN A 275 -51.47 -42.82 16.58
C GLN A 275 -50.13 -42.06 16.59
N GLN A 276 -50.14 -40.80 16.13
CA GLN A 276 -49.42 -39.75 16.85
C GLN A 276 -50.18 -38.41 16.69
N PRO A 277 -50.48 -37.67 17.78
CA PRO A 277 -51.22 -36.39 17.77
C PRO A 277 -50.27 -35.24 17.37
N GLN A 278 -50.69 -34.27 16.54
CA GLN A 278 -51.43 -33.02 16.84
C GLN A 278 -50.70 -31.98 17.71
N GLN A 279 -50.64 -30.76 17.12
CA GLN A 279 -50.61 -29.42 17.74
C GLN A 279 -49.28 -29.00 18.42
N SER A 280 -48.78 -27.76 18.27
CA SER A 280 -49.55 -26.52 18.27
C SER A 280 -48.92 -25.41 17.42
N ASP A 281 -49.79 -24.71 16.70
CA ASP A 281 -49.65 -23.30 16.31
C ASP A 281 -49.40 -22.40 17.53
N LEU A 282 -48.79 -21.22 17.30
CA LEU A 282 -49.25 -19.91 17.79
C LEU A 282 -48.20 -18.80 17.45
N ARG A 283 -48.48 -18.07 16.37
CA ARG A 283 -48.40 -16.58 16.31
C ARG A 283 -49.68 -16.04 16.99
N PRO A 284 -49.90 -14.74 17.32
CA PRO A 284 -49.15 -13.49 17.05
C PRO A 284 -48.99 -12.66 18.37
N GLU A 285 -48.49 -11.44 18.51
CA GLU A 285 -48.96 -10.11 18.07
C GLU A 285 -48.09 -9.01 18.74
N LEU A 286 -48.00 -7.86 18.06
CA LEU A 286 -48.00 -6.46 18.54
C LEU A 286 -47.31 -6.08 19.87
N ARG A 287 -46.38 -5.10 19.77
CA ARG A 287 -46.07 -4.14 20.84
C ARG A 287 -46.40 -2.72 20.38
N PRO A 288 -47.18 -1.95 21.15
CA PRO A 288 -47.45 -0.55 20.89
C PRO A 288 -46.45 0.38 21.59
N GLU A 289 -46.51 1.63 21.13
CA GLU A 289 -45.83 2.83 21.61
C GLU A 289 -45.97 3.07 23.12
N MET A 290 -44.96 3.71 23.70
CA MET A 290 -45.15 4.67 24.80
C MET A 290 -44.17 5.83 24.62
N GLN A 291 -44.75 7.03 24.63
CA GLN A 291 -44.12 8.34 24.54
C GLN A 291 -43.78 8.92 25.93
N ALA A 292 -42.67 9.67 25.95
CA ALA A 292 -42.39 10.96 26.65
C ALA A 292 -42.32 11.02 28.21
N PRO A 293 -41.77 12.09 28.85
CA PRO A 293 -41.25 13.37 28.29
C PRO A 293 -39.95 13.98 28.92
N GLN A 294 -39.49 15.10 28.31
CA GLN A 294 -38.70 16.27 28.84
C GLN A 294 -37.22 16.04 29.28
N GLN A 295 -36.23 16.90 28.95
CA GLN A 295 -36.05 18.35 29.23
C GLN A 295 -35.12 19.03 28.17
N ALA A 296 -35.47 20.22 27.64
CA ALA A 296 -34.87 21.57 27.86
C ALA A 296 -33.34 21.67 27.65
N GLU A 297 -32.82 22.30 26.59
CA GLU A 297 -32.62 23.75 26.34
C GLU A 297 -31.15 24.15 26.55
N VAL A 298 -30.42 24.50 25.47
CA VAL A 298 -29.46 25.64 25.42
C VAL A 298 -29.27 26.06 23.95
N THR A 299 -29.59 27.31 23.70
CA THR A 299 -29.48 28.09 22.47
C THR A 299 -28.04 28.58 22.26
N GLN A 300 -27.47 28.46 21.04
CA GLN A 300 -26.50 29.43 20.51
C GLN A 300 -26.59 29.54 18.98
N PRO A 301 -26.43 30.76 18.40
CA PRO A 301 -26.70 31.04 16.99
C PRO A 301 -25.49 30.76 16.10
N HIS A 302 -25.71 30.09 14.97
CA HIS A 302 -24.70 29.97 13.92
C HIS A 302 -25.05 30.85 12.71
N ILE A 303 -24.08 31.68 12.34
CA ILE A 303 -24.12 32.70 11.29
C ILE A 303 -23.93 32.03 9.93
N THR A 304 -24.85 32.32 9.01
CA THR A 304 -24.79 31.91 7.60
C THR A 304 -24.05 32.95 6.77
N PRO A 305 -23.07 32.58 5.92
CA PRO A 305 -22.70 33.39 4.75
C PRO A 305 -23.38 32.87 3.46
N PRO A 306 -23.61 33.76 2.48
CA PRO A 306 -24.52 33.51 1.37
C PRO A 306 -23.98 32.56 0.29
N ARG A 307 -24.92 31.75 -0.22
CA ARG A 307 -24.80 30.86 -1.37
C ARG A 307 -24.84 31.67 -2.66
N SER A 308 -23.76 31.63 -3.45
CA SER A 308 -23.77 32.04 -4.86
C SER A 308 -24.39 30.94 -5.73
N ARG A 309 -25.21 31.38 -6.69
CA ARG A 309 -26.07 30.61 -7.58
C ARG A 309 -25.49 30.65 -9.00
N SER A 310 -25.35 29.49 -9.66
CA SER A 310 -25.40 29.26 -11.12
C SER A 310 -25.13 27.76 -11.33
N GLU A 311 -26.15 26.93 -11.55
CA GLU A 311 -26.85 26.64 -12.81
C GLU A 311 -26.11 25.71 -13.79
N ALA A 312 -26.85 24.66 -14.14
CA ALA A 312 -26.82 23.85 -15.36
C ALA A 312 -25.63 22.88 -15.57
N TYR A 313 -25.92 21.57 -15.48
CA TYR A 313 -26.01 20.71 -16.67
C TYR A 313 -26.80 19.42 -16.39
N GLN A 314 -27.70 19.12 -17.34
CA GLN A 314 -28.49 17.90 -17.51
C GLN A 314 -27.56 16.68 -17.58
N GLY A 315 -27.85 15.49 -17.04
CA GLY A 315 -29.06 14.67 -17.16
C GLY A 315 -28.65 13.36 -17.85
N PHE A 316 -28.69 12.20 -17.17
CA PHE A 316 -28.73 10.87 -17.83
C PHE A 316 -29.30 9.80 -16.88
N GLN A 317 -30.50 9.34 -17.26
CA GLN A 317 -31.03 7.97 -17.30
C GLN A 317 -30.73 7.00 -16.15
N TYR A 318 -31.80 6.68 -15.41
CA TYR A 318 -31.94 5.46 -14.62
C TYR A 318 -32.17 4.26 -15.55
N ALA A 319 -31.22 3.32 -15.55
CA ALA A 319 -31.42 1.98 -16.07
C ALA A 319 -31.69 1.02 -14.92
N SER A 320 -32.86 0.39 -14.97
CA SER A 320 -33.34 -0.63 -14.06
C SER A 320 -32.54 -1.93 -14.17
N GLU A 321 -31.86 -2.33 -13.09
CA GLU A 321 -31.25 -3.66 -13.00
C GLU A 321 -32.31 -4.70 -12.58
N GLN A 322 -32.69 -5.57 -13.53
CA GLN A 322 -33.34 -6.84 -13.22
C GLN A 322 -32.32 -7.86 -12.67
N PRO A 323 -32.69 -8.69 -11.68
CA PRO A 323 -31.79 -9.66 -11.07
C PRO A 323 -31.61 -10.89 -11.97
N LYS A 324 -30.36 -11.21 -12.34
CA LYS A 324 -30.01 -12.51 -12.96
C LYS A 324 -29.75 -13.59 -11.90
N PRO A 325 -30.15 -14.85 -12.16
CA PRO A 325 -30.12 -15.93 -11.19
C PRO A 325 -28.76 -16.64 -11.12
N GLY A 326 -28.42 -17.13 -9.92
CA GLY A 326 -27.73 -18.40 -9.73
C GLY A 326 -26.21 -18.44 -9.97
N ALA A 327 -25.42 -17.70 -9.19
CA ALA A 327 -23.99 -18.03 -8.99
C ALA A 327 -23.80 -18.73 -7.64
N ALA A 328 -23.24 -19.93 -7.66
CA ALA A 328 -22.93 -20.74 -6.48
C ALA A 328 -22.15 -19.91 -5.43
N ARG A 329 -22.78 -19.69 -4.27
CA ARG A 329 -22.22 -18.92 -3.17
C ARG A 329 -21.02 -19.67 -2.58
N ALA A 330 -19.82 -19.15 -2.78
CA ALA A 330 -18.70 -19.49 -1.91
C ALA A 330 -19.08 -19.21 -0.44
N PRO A 331 -18.63 -20.01 0.53
CA PRO A 331 -19.04 -19.87 1.92
C PRO A 331 -18.63 -18.49 2.43
N LYS A 332 -19.61 -17.63 2.74
CA LYS A 332 -19.43 -16.23 3.18
C LYS A 332 -18.35 -16.08 4.27
N LYS A 333 -18.19 -17.08 5.12
CA LYS A 333 -17.18 -17.13 6.19
C LYS A 333 -15.73 -17.07 5.69
N LEU A 334 -15.41 -17.64 4.52
CA LEU A 334 -14.05 -17.59 3.95
C LEU A 334 -13.70 -16.20 3.43
N ILE A 335 -14.70 -15.48 2.88
CA ILE A 335 -14.55 -14.10 2.41
C ILE A 335 -14.27 -13.17 3.60
N TYR A 336 -15.01 -13.33 4.71
CA TYR A 336 -14.75 -12.54 5.92
C TYR A 336 -13.38 -12.83 6.55
N LEU A 337 -12.92 -14.09 6.53
CA LEU A 337 -11.58 -14.45 7.03
C LEU A 337 -10.45 -13.87 6.18
N VAL A 338 -10.61 -13.87 4.86
CA VAL A 338 -9.63 -13.29 3.92
C VAL A 338 -9.65 -11.77 4.00
N ILE A 339 -10.83 -11.15 4.13
CA ILE A 339 -10.94 -9.70 4.36
C ILE A 339 -10.32 -9.34 5.70
N ALA A 340 -10.57 -10.09 6.78
CA ALA A 340 -9.96 -9.84 8.09
C ALA A 340 -8.44 -10.04 8.09
N ALA A 341 -7.92 -11.03 7.37
CA ALA A 341 -6.47 -11.23 7.22
C ALA A 341 -5.81 -10.13 6.38
N LEU A 342 -6.47 -9.68 5.30
CA LEU A 342 -6.00 -8.56 4.49
C LEU A 342 -6.14 -7.21 5.21
N PHE A 343 -7.17 -7.03 6.05
CA PHE A 343 -7.32 -5.87 6.94
C PHE A 343 -6.26 -5.90 8.05
N GLY A 344 -5.95 -7.07 8.61
CA GLY A 344 -4.84 -7.23 9.55
C GLY A 344 -3.51 -6.84 8.93
N LEU A 345 -3.23 -7.30 7.70
CA LEU A 345 -2.05 -6.91 6.90
C LEU A 345 -2.04 -5.42 6.52
N GLY A 346 -3.21 -4.84 6.19
CA GLY A 346 -3.35 -3.43 5.86
C GLY A 346 -3.16 -2.51 7.06
N ILE A 347 -3.74 -2.86 8.21
CA ILE A 347 -3.53 -2.15 9.48
C ILE A 347 -2.06 -2.22 9.87
N LEU A 348 -1.41 -3.39 9.74
CA LEU A 348 0.04 -3.51 9.96
C LEU A 348 0.88 -2.63 9.02
N SER A 349 0.39 -2.31 7.82
CA SER A 349 1.12 -1.47 6.85
C SER A 349 1.03 0.04 7.13
N GLU A 350 0.03 0.52 7.87
CA GLU A 350 -0.07 1.93 8.26
C GLU A 350 0.86 2.30 9.43
N PHE A 351 1.31 1.32 10.21
CA PHE A 351 2.20 1.53 11.35
C PHE A 351 3.69 1.28 11.06
N VAL A 352 4.06 0.85 9.85
CA VAL A 352 5.45 0.57 9.49
C VAL A 352 5.92 1.52 8.37
N PRO A 353 6.92 2.38 8.62
CA PRO A 353 7.63 3.12 7.58
C PRO A 353 8.26 2.16 6.56
N GLY A 354 7.50 1.83 5.51
CA GLY A 354 7.86 0.75 4.58
C GLY A 354 6.72 0.29 3.64
N ALA A 355 5.50 0.82 3.77
CA ALA A 355 4.39 0.45 2.90
C ALA A 355 4.65 0.68 1.39
N MET A 356 5.45 1.68 1.03
CA MET A 356 5.92 1.85 -0.36
C MET A 356 6.82 0.69 -0.81
N PHE A 357 7.66 0.16 0.08
CA PHE A 357 8.49 -1.01 -0.20
C PHE A 357 7.60 -2.22 -0.49
N VAL A 358 6.60 -2.52 0.35
CA VAL A 358 5.64 -3.62 0.10
C VAL A 358 4.88 -3.43 -1.21
N ALA A 359 4.41 -2.22 -1.53
CA ALA A 359 3.72 -1.93 -2.79
C ALA A 359 4.63 -2.11 -4.02
N VAL A 360 5.89 -1.69 -3.94
CA VAL A 360 6.89 -1.89 -5.00
C VAL A 360 7.25 -3.37 -5.14
N MET A 361 7.41 -4.11 -4.03
CA MET A 361 7.69 -5.54 -4.02
C MET A 361 6.57 -6.40 -4.60
N MET A 362 5.32 -5.99 -4.39
CA MET A 362 4.19 -6.71 -4.93
C MET A 362 3.97 -6.43 -6.42
N SER A 363 4.55 -5.37 -6.99
CA SER A 363 4.38 -4.99 -8.40
C SER A 363 4.90 -6.03 -9.41
N PRO A 364 6.15 -6.56 -9.30
CA PRO A 364 6.62 -7.64 -10.18
C PRO A 364 5.81 -8.92 -10.02
N VAL A 365 5.39 -9.25 -8.80
CA VAL A 365 4.54 -10.41 -8.51
C VAL A 365 3.20 -10.24 -9.24
N ILE A 366 2.57 -9.07 -9.15
CA ILE A 366 1.34 -8.74 -9.87
C ILE A 366 1.52 -8.82 -11.40
N LEU A 367 2.66 -8.37 -11.94
CA LEU A 367 2.95 -8.43 -13.38
C LEU A 367 3.16 -9.88 -13.87
N ILE A 368 3.91 -10.70 -13.13
CA ILE A 368 4.05 -12.14 -13.41
C ILE A 368 2.68 -12.82 -13.40
N TRP A 369 1.81 -12.44 -12.46
CA TRP A 369 0.44 -12.94 -12.38
C TRP A 369 -0.42 -12.55 -13.57
N ILE A 370 -0.31 -11.31 -14.06
CA ILE A 370 -0.98 -10.87 -15.29
C ILE A 370 -0.51 -11.71 -16.48
N GLY A 371 0.80 -11.99 -16.58
CA GLY A 371 1.39 -12.84 -17.62
C GLY A 371 0.91 -14.30 -17.58
N ILE A 372 0.87 -14.91 -16.39
CA ILE A 372 0.35 -16.29 -16.24
C ILE A 372 -1.13 -16.35 -16.60
N PHE A 373 -1.91 -15.34 -16.21
CA PHE A 373 -3.34 -15.27 -16.50
C PHE A 373 -3.62 -15.09 -18.01
N THR A 374 -2.88 -14.22 -18.69
CA THR A 374 -3.01 -14.05 -20.15
C THR A 374 -2.64 -15.33 -20.88
N LEU A 375 -1.56 -16.00 -20.47
CA LEU A 375 -1.13 -17.28 -21.04
C LEU A 375 -2.18 -18.38 -20.86
N GLN A 376 -2.74 -18.54 -19.65
CA GLN A 376 -3.82 -19.50 -19.38
C GLN A 376 -5.07 -19.21 -20.21
N ARG A 377 -5.41 -17.93 -20.40
CA ARG A 377 -6.55 -17.53 -21.24
C ARG A 377 -6.30 -17.84 -22.71
N MET A 378 -5.09 -17.59 -23.22
CA MET A 378 -4.72 -17.94 -24.59
C MET A 378 -4.72 -19.45 -24.82
N LEU A 379 -4.18 -20.23 -23.88
CA LEU A 379 -4.21 -21.70 -23.92
C LEU A 379 -5.64 -22.24 -23.85
N GLY A 380 -6.50 -21.69 -22.99
CA GLY A 380 -7.90 -22.09 -22.89
C GLY A 380 -8.68 -21.81 -24.18
N GLN A 381 -8.43 -20.68 -24.84
CA GLN A 381 -9.05 -20.34 -26.13
C GLN A 381 -8.48 -21.19 -27.28
N GLY A 382 -7.19 -21.50 -27.28
CA GLY A 382 -6.55 -22.37 -28.25
C GLY A 382 -7.03 -23.82 -28.14
N LEU A 383 -7.13 -24.35 -26.92
CA LEU A 383 -7.66 -25.68 -26.65
C LEU A 383 -9.14 -25.80 -27.03
N ALA A 384 -9.95 -24.76 -26.79
CA ALA A 384 -11.35 -24.75 -27.22
C ALA A 384 -11.50 -24.81 -28.76
N ARG A 385 -10.54 -24.24 -29.51
CA ARG A 385 -10.49 -24.33 -30.98
C ARG A 385 -10.00 -25.69 -31.48
N LEU A 386 -9.00 -26.27 -30.82
CA LEU A 386 -8.43 -27.57 -31.19
C LEU A 386 -9.36 -28.75 -30.85
N PHE A 387 -10.10 -28.67 -29.75
CA PHE A 387 -11.00 -29.74 -29.30
C PHE A 387 -12.45 -29.58 -29.77
N GLY A 388 -12.70 -28.74 -30.77
CA GLY A 388 -13.90 -28.82 -31.61
C GLY A 388 -15.22 -28.92 -30.84
N ARG A 389 -15.36 -28.22 -29.71
CA ARG A 389 -16.63 -28.17 -29.00
C ARG A 389 -17.55 -27.25 -29.79
N LYS A 390 -18.13 -27.79 -30.88
CA LYS A 390 -19.33 -27.23 -31.49
C LYS A 390 -20.35 -27.16 -30.36
N SER A 391 -20.56 -25.97 -29.84
CA SER A 391 -21.72 -25.69 -29.01
C SER A 391 -22.93 -26.04 -29.88
N GLN A 392 -23.52 -27.20 -29.64
CA GLN A 392 -24.91 -27.43 -29.99
C GLN A 392 -25.71 -26.43 -29.15
N ALA A 393 -25.86 -25.23 -29.67
CA ALA A 393 -26.96 -24.36 -29.31
C ALA A 393 -28.20 -25.10 -29.80
N VAL A 394 -28.78 -25.92 -28.93
CA VAL A 394 -30.14 -26.40 -29.12
C VAL A 394 -31.00 -25.14 -29.05
N ASP A 395 -31.46 -24.69 -30.21
CA ASP A 395 -32.40 -23.57 -30.30
C ASP A 395 -33.66 -23.97 -29.52
N PRO A 396 -34.01 -23.29 -28.42
CA PRO A 396 -35.17 -23.66 -27.61
C PRO A 396 -36.49 -23.55 -28.40
N PHE A 397 -36.48 -22.98 -29.61
CA PHE A 397 -37.65 -22.85 -30.48
C PHE A 397 -37.83 -23.96 -31.51
N ASP A 398 -36.91 -24.92 -31.63
CA ASP A 398 -37.06 -26.03 -32.59
C ASP A 398 -38.18 -27.04 -32.20
N ARG A 399 -38.73 -26.95 -30.98
CA ARG A 399 -39.90 -27.74 -30.56
C ARG A 399 -41.25 -27.13 -30.94
N LEU A 400 -41.28 -25.95 -31.58
CA LEU A 400 -42.52 -25.25 -31.91
C LEU A 400 -42.85 -25.21 -33.42
N ARG A 401 -42.11 -25.92 -34.27
CA ARG A 401 -42.50 -26.05 -35.68
C ARG A 401 -43.54 -27.16 -35.84
N PRO A 402 -44.78 -26.87 -36.30
CA PRO A 402 -45.73 -27.90 -36.66
C PRO A 402 -45.24 -28.65 -37.91
N ALA A 403 -45.40 -29.98 -37.88
CA ALA A 403 -45.09 -30.85 -38.99
C ALA A 403 -45.93 -30.49 -40.22
N LYS A 404 -45.29 -30.45 -41.39
CA LYS A 404 -45.96 -30.46 -42.70
C LYS A 404 -46.04 -31.89 -43.20
#